data_AF-A0A2S9GK21-F1
#
_entry.id   AF-A0A2S9GK21-F1
#
_cell.length_a   1.000
_cell.length_b   1.000
_cell.length_c   1.000
_cell.angle_alpha   90.00
_cell.angle_beta   90.00
_cell.angle_gamma   90.00
#
_symmetry.space_group_name_H-M   'P 1'
#
loop_
_entity.id
_entity.type
_entity.pdbx_description
1 polymer ?
#
loop_
_entity_poly.entity_id
_entity_poly.type
_entity_poly.pdbx_seq_one_letter_code
_entity_poly.pdbx_strand_id
1 'polypeptide(L)'
;TGAGALPDPGPIELVKTPGGWRIDSLPNGVFLDWQQFQATYNRHTLYFADPTGKTVVPDPRYVAVSEPDQLATELVSKLIAGAR
;
A
#
# COMPACT_ATOMS: atom_id res chain seq x y z
N THR A 1 6.12 17.96 -3.48
CA THR A 1 5.58 18.24 -2.14
C THR A 1 4.22 17.56 -2.02
N GLY A 2 4.16 16.37 -1.44
CA GLY A 2 2.94 15.54 -1.40
C GLY A 2 2.69 14.92 -0.03
N ALA A 3 3.09 15.61 1.04
CA ALA A 3 2.83 15.19 2.41
C ALA A 3 1.41 15.61 2.80
N GLY A 4 0.43 14.78 2.44
CA GLY A 4 -0.94 14.90 2.91
C GLY A 4 -1.58 13.51 2.89
N ALA A 5 -2.34 13.17 3.93
CA ALA A 5 -3.19 11.99 3.88
C ALA A 5 -4.05 12.10 2.62
N LEU A 6 -4.07 11.05 1.80
CA LEU A 6 -5.00 10.98 0.68
C LEU A 6 -6.41 11.16 1.27
N PRO A 7 -7.22 12.11 0.77
CA PRO A 7 -8.60 12.23 1.22
C PRO A 7 -9.28 10.88 1.06
N ASP A 8 -10.21 10.55 1.97
CA ASP A 8 -11.03 9.35 1.82
C ASP A 8 -11.57 9.33 0.39
N PRO A 9 -11.22 8.31 -0.42
CA PRO A 9 -11.69 8.28 -1.79
C PRO A 9 -13.21 8.32 -1.81
N GLY A 10 -13.92 7.88 -0.77
CA GLY A 10 -15.36 7.68 -0.80
C GLY A 10 -15.69 6.29 -1.35
N PRO A 11 -16.98 5.92 -1.36
CA PRO A 11 -17.40 4.58 -1.76
C PRO A 11 -17.13 4.33 -3.25
N ILE A 12 -16.63 3.14 -3.57
CA ILE A 12 -16.62 2.63 -4.95
C ILE A 12 -18.01 2.09 -5.24
N GLU A 13 -18.65 2.61 -6.28
CA GLU A 13 -19.96 2.11 -6.71
C GLU A 13 -19.77 0.92 -7.64
N LEU A 14 -20.53 -0.15 -7.38
CA LEU A 14 -20.45 -1.40 -8.13
C LEU A 14 -21.79 -1.70 -8.79
N VAL A 15 -21.74 -2.11 -10.05
CA VAL A 15 -22.90 -2.60 -10.81
C VAL A 15 -22.78 -4.09 -11.05
N LYS A 16 -23.88 -4.82 -10.86
CA LYS A 16 -23.94 -6.26 -11.13
C LYS A 16 -24.24 -6.50 -12.61
N THR A 17 -23.34 -7.18 -13.31
CA THR A 17 -23.50 -7.59 -14.71
C THR A 17 -23.64 -9.12 -14.80
N PRO A 18 -24.06 -9.69 -15.95
CA PRO A 18 -24.03 -11.15 -16.16
C PRO A 18 -22.64 -11.77 -15.96
N GLY A 19 -21.57 -10.99 -16.18
CA GLY A 19 -20.18 -11.38 -15.96
C GLY A 19 -19.65 -11.04 -14.57
N GLY A 20 -20.51 -10.77 -13.59
CA GLY A 20 -20.15 -10.43 -12.22
C GLY A 20 -20.18 -8.92 -11.92
N TRP A 21 -19.62 -8.55 -10.77
CA TRP A 21 -19.53 -7.15 -10.32
C TRP A 21 -18.52 -6.37 -11.15
N ARG A 22 -18.91 -5.16 -11.56
CA ARG A 22 -18.05 -4.19 -12.27
C ARG A 22 -18.09 -2.87 -11.52
N ILE A 23 -17.02 -2.08 -11.66
CA ILE A 23 -16.98 -0.70 -11.15
C ILE A 23 -17.91 0.13 -12.03
N ASP A 24 -18.89 0.77 -11.41
CA ASP A 24 -19.85 1.66 -12.08
C ASP A 24 -19.35 3.11 -12.06
N SER A 25 -18.91 3.55 -10.88
CA SER A 25 -18.36 4.87 -10.66
C SER A 25 -17.20 4.82 -9.68
N LEU A 26 -16.19 5.64 -9.95
CA LEU A 26 -15.12 5.92 -9.02
C LEU A 26 -15.35 7.31 -8.43
N PRO A 27 -15.17 7.46 -7.13
CA PRO A 27 -15.32 8.77 -6.52
C PRO A 27 -14.15 9.69 -6.91
N ASN A 28 -14.32 10.99 -6.71
CA ASN A 28 -13.31 11.98 -7.04
C ASN A 28 -12.06 11.77 -6.18
N GLY A 29 -10.96 11.36 -6.81
CA GLY A 29 -9.71 11.04 -6.13
C GLY A 29 -8.49 11.35 -6.99
N VAL A 30 -7.31 11.21 -6.37
CA VAL A 30 -6.04 11.27 -7.08
C VAL A 30 -5.72 9.87 -7.60
N PHE A 31 -5.66 9.74 -8.92
CA PHE A 31 -5.19 8.52 -9.57
C PHE A 31 -3.70 8.65 -9.88
N LEU A 32 -2.94 7.62 -9.51
CA LEU A 32 -1.56 7.46 -9.94
C LEU A 32 -1.54 6.44 -11.07
N ASP A 33 -0.98 6.82 -12.21
CA ASP A 33 -0.64 5.82 -13.21
C ASP A 33 0.51 4.93 -12.71
N TRP A 34 0.76 3.84 -13.42
CA TRP A 34 1.78 2.87 -13.03
C TRP A 34 3.18 3.48 -12.97
N GLN A 35 3.50 4.39 -13.88
CA GLN A 35 4.81 5.04 -13.94
C GLN A 35 5.01 5.98 -12.74
N GLN A 36 3.99 6.76 -12.40
CA GLN A 36 3.98 7.64 -11.22
C GLN A 36 4.08 6.85 -9.92
N PHE A 37 3.37 5.71 -9.84
CA PHE A 37 3.47 4.81 -8.70
C PHE A 37 4.90 4.29 -8.53
N GLN A 38 5.52 3.77 -9.59
CA GLN A 38 6.90 3.27 -9.54
C GLN A 38 7.93 4.37 -9.24
N ALA A 39 7.68 5.61 -9.67
CA ALA A 39 8.56 6.74 -9.38
C ALA A 39 8.50 7.17 -7.90
N THR A 40 7.34 6.99 -7.26
CA THR A 40 7.08 7.50 -5.91
C THR A 40 7.23 6.43 -4.83
N TYR A 41 6.88 5.18 -5.14
CA TYR A 41 6.84 4.07 -4.18
C TYR A 41 7.90 3.03 -4.47
N ASN A 42 8.71 2.73 -3.46
CA ASN A 42 9.68 1.65 -3.51
C ASN A 42 9.16 0.43 -2.74
N ARG A 43 9.36 -0.76 -3.30
CA ARG A 43 8.96 -2.02 -2.67
C ARG A 43 10.08 -2.54 -1.76
N HIS A 44 9.78 -2.71 -0.48
CA HIS A 44 10.65 -3.35 0.51
C HIS A 44 9.95 -4.56 1.11
N THR A 45 10.63 -5.70 1.19
CA THR A 45 10.07 -6.89 1.81
C THR A 45 10.40 -6.89 3.29
N LEU A 46 9.38 -6.86 4.14
CA LEU A 46 9.52 -7.14 5.56
C LEU A 46 9.34 -8.64 5.79
N TYR A 47 9.95 -9.17 6.85
CA TYR A 47 9.92 -10.59 7.16
C TYR A 47 9.38 -10.78 8.57
N PHE A 48 8.36 -11.60 8.71
CA PHE A 48 7.69 -11.88 9.98
C PHE A 48 7.87 -13.34 10.37
N ALA A 49 8.10 -13.63 11.65
CA ALA A 49 8.19 -15.00 12.11
C ALA A 49 6.86 -15.74 11.89
N ASP A 50 6.94 -16.99 11.44
CA ASP A 50 5.77 -17.86 11.43
C ASP A 50 5.36 -18.21 12.88
N PRO A 51 4.14 -18.73 13.13
CA PRO A 51 3.69 -19.07 14.47
C PRO A 51 4.58 -20.08 15.20
N THR A 52 5.38 -20.86 14.48
CA THR A 52 6.33 -21.81 15.07
C THR A 52 7.68 -21.19 15.43
N GLY A 53 7.96 -19.95 14.97
CA GLY A 53 9.22 -19.24 15.16
C GLY A 53 10.40 -19.85 14.41
N LYS A 54 10.17 -20.77 13.48
CA LYS A 54 11.22 -21.52 12.78
C LYS A 54 11.55 -20.94 11.42
N THR A 55 10.65 -20.18 10.85
CA THR A 55 10.86 -19.54 9.55
C THR A 55 10.32 -18.12 9.55
N VAL A 56 10.67 -17.39 8.49
CA VAL A 56 10.13 -16.06 8.24
C VAL A 56 9.31 -16.05 6.96
N VAL A 57 8.18 -15.33 7.01
CA VAL A 57 7.25 -15.14 5.91
C VAL A 57 7.48 -13.74 5.32
N PRO A 58 7.74 -13.62 4.01
CA PRO A 58 7.90 -12.33 3.35
C PRO A 58 6.56 -11.59 3.21
N ASP A 59 6.55 -10.31 3.53
CA ASP A 59 5.42 -9.39 3.37
C ASP A 59 5.90 -8.11 2.64
N PRO A 60 5.68 -8.00 1.32
CA PRO A 60 6.08 -6.84 0.52
C PRO A 60 5.31 -5.58 0.91
N ARG A 61 6.04 -4.51 1.23
CA ARG A 61 5.51 -3.18 1.56
C ARG A 61 5.96 -2.14 0.55
N TYR A 62 5.03 -1.33 0.04
CA TYR A 62 5.33 -0.14 -0.74
C TYR A 62 5.45 1.07 0.20
N VAL A 63 6.55 1.81 0.09
CA VAL A 63 6.82 3.02 0.89
C VAL A 63 7.16 4.19 -0.03
N ALA A 64 6.61 5.36 0.27
CA ALA A 64 6.92 6.62 -0.40
C ALA A 64 7.70 7.53 0.54
N VAL A 65 8.97 7.20 0.75
CA VAL A 65 9.89 7.99 1.57
C VAL A 65 11.02 8.48 0.68
N SER A 66 11.20 9.80 0.62
CA SER A 66 12.22 10.45 -0.22
C SER A 66 13.57 10.59 0.49
N GLU A 67 13.57 10.74 1.81
CA GLU A 67 14.81 10.87 2.60
C GLU A 67 15.27 9.50 3.17
N PRO A 68 16.51 9.07 2.91
CA PRO A 68 17.05 7.80 3.43
C PRO A 68 16.94 7.65 4.95
N ASP A 69 17.13 8.73 5.71
CA ASP A 69 17.09 8.71 7.18
C ASP A 69 15.69 8.40 7.73
N GLN A 70 14.63 8.70 6.97
CA GLN A 70 13.25 8.39 7.35
C GLN A 70 12.84 6.96 6.96
N LEU A 71 13.51 6.36 5.98
CA LEU A 71 13.18 5.03 5.49
C LEU A 71 13.30 3.98 6.58
N ALA A 72 14.38 4.02 7.36
CA ALA A 72 14.58 3.09 8.47
C ALA A 72 13.45 3.18 9.51
N THR A 73 13.08 4.41 9.88
CA THR A 73 11.99 4.68 10.83
C THR A 73 10.66 4.13 10.32
N GLU A 74 10.33 4.35 9.04
CA GLU A 74 9.10 3.87 8.43
C GLU A 74 9.05 2.34 8.36
N LEU A 75 10.15 1.68 7.96
CA LEU A 75 10.22 0.23 7.89
C LEU A 75 10.10 -0.43 9.28
N VAL A 76 10.75 0.13 10.29
CA VAL A 76 10.63 -0.34 11.69
C VAL A 76 9.21 -0.13 12.21
N SER A 77 8.59 1.01 11.93
CA SER A 77 7.20 1.27 12.32
C SER A 77 6.24 0.24 11.71
N LYS A 78 6.44 -0.12 10.43
CA LYS A 78 5.67 -1.18 9.78
C LYS A 78 5.96 -2.58 10.32
N LEU A 79 7.19 -2.85 10.78
CA LEU A 79 7.52 -4.11 11.44
C LEU A 79 6.77 -4.23 12.78
N ILE A 80 6.75 -3.15 13.57
CA ILE A 80 6.02 -3.09 14.85
C ILE A 80 4.51 -3.27 14.63
N ALA A 81 3.96 -2.72 13.54
CA ALA A 81 2.55 -2.88 13.20
C ALA A 81 2.15 -4.32 12.82
N GLY A 82 3.12 -5.18 12.48
CA GLY A 82 2.89 -6.60 12.16
C GLY A 82 2.62 -6.89 10.68
N ALA A 83 2.38 -8.18 10.41
CA ALA A 83 1.98 -8.69 9.10
C ALA A 83 0.55 -8.23 8.73
N ARG A 84 0.23 -8.14 7.43
CA ARG A 84 -1.14 -7.85 6.94
C ARG A 84 -1.88 -9.11 6.51
#